data_AF-A0A3S3NF46-F1
#
_entry.id   AF-A0A3S3NF46-F1
#
_cell.length_a   1.000
_cell.length_b   1.000
_cell.length_c   1.000
_cell.angle_alpha   90.00
_cell.angle_beta   90.00
_cell.angle_gamma   90.00
#
_symmetry.space_group_name_H-M   'P 1'
#
loop_
_entity.id
_entity.type
_entity.pdbx_description
1 polymer ?
#
loop_
_entity_poly.entity_id
_entity_poly.type
_entity_poly.pdbx_seq_one_letter_code
_entity_poly.pdbx_strand_id
1 'polypeptide(L)'
;MLRFAKIFSERLVLSNRLRVLSRQHNSFTKTKVDSSFVQEVRNIVGNENLSLSPSVLERHGRDEGYYPFVLSSPPDVVAWPSNIQHVVDIIKLCYHSNVPIIPFGTGTGMEGGIGALRV
;
A
#
# COMPACT_ATOMS: atom_id res chain seq x y z
N MET A 1 13.23 8.45 -11.74
CA MET A 1 12.41 9.24 -10.81
C MET A 1 11.37 8.31 -10.20
N LEU A 2 11.65 7.73 -9.02
CA LEU A 2 10.66 6.91 -8.30
C LEU A 2 9.57 7.85 -7.81
N ARG A 3 8.36 7.77 -8.35
CA ARG A 3 7.35 8.80 -8.12
C ARG A 3 6.33 8.49 -7.04
N PHE A 4 6.20 7.26 -6.53
CA PHE A 4 5.13 6.94 -5.59
C PHE A 4 5.51 5.87 -4.59
N ALA A 5 4.95 5.95 -3.39
CA ALA A 5 4.95 4.86 -2.42
C ALA A 5 3.51 4.41 -2.17
N LYS A 6 3.20 3.18 -2.58
CA LYS A 6 1.95 2.50 -2.28
C LYS A 6 2.06 1.85 -0.91
N ILE A 7 1.18 2.19 0.01
CA ILE A 7 1.29 1.81 1.42
C ILE A 7 0.17 0.82 1.73
N PHE A 8 0.52 -0.32 2.33
CA PHE A 8 -0.39 -1.41 2.70
C PHE A 8 0.00 -1.97 4.07
N SER A 9 -0.96 -2.35 4.92
CA SER A 9 -0.70 -2.82 6.30
C SER A 9 -0.61 -4.36 6.40
N GLU A 10 0.42 -4.88 7.06
CA GLU A 10 0.43 -6.23 7.62
C GLU A 10 0.30 -6.17 9.14
N ARG A 11 -0.81 -6.65 9.71
CA ARG A 11 -0.90 -6.88 11.16
C ARG A 11 -1.36 -8.31 11.43
N LEU A 12 -0.42 -9.18 11.80
CA LEU A 12 -0.71 -10.51 12.32
C LEU A 12 -1.25 -10.37 13.75
N VAL A 13 -2.52 -10.68 13.99
CA VAL A 13 -3.05 -10.81 15.35
C VAL A 13 -2.60 -12.15 15.92
N LEU A 14 -1.44 -12.19 16.57
CA LEU A 14 -0.96 -13.37 17.30
C LEU A 14 -1.65 -13.47 18.68
N SER A 15 -2.85 -14.04 18.70
CA SER A 15 -3.47 -14.55 19.92
C SER A 15 -2.79 -15.88 20.31
N ASN A 16 -1.90 -15.81 21.30
CA ASN A 16 -1.27 -16.99 21.91
C ASN A 16 -2.32 -17.86 22.64
N ARG A 17 -2.88 -18.88 21.98
CA ARG A 17 -3.32 -20.14 22.61
C ARG A 17 -3.41 -21.29 21.60
N LEU A 18 -2.47 -22.23 21.71
CA LEU A 18 -2.52 -23.67 21.37
C LEU A 18 -3.77 -24.23 20.66
N ARG A 19 -3.64 -24.70 19.40
CA ARG A 19 -3.93 -26.10 18.98
C ARG A 19 -3.86 -26.33 17.45
N VAL A 20 -2.94 -27.23 17.08
CA VAL A 20 -3.07 -28.37 16.15
C VAL A 20 -4.41 -28.51 15.38
N LEU A 21 -4.32 -28.66 14.06
CA LEU A 21 -5.32 -29.22 13.12
C LEU A 21 -6.69 -28.54 13.04
N SER A 22 -6.76 -27.41 12.33
CA SER A 22 -7.85 -27.24 11.36
C SER A 22 -7.39 -26.28 10.27
N ARG A 23 -7.59 -26.66 9.01
CA ARG A 23 -7.49 -25.79 7.83
C ARG A 23 -8.61 -24.76 7.92
N GLN A 24 -8.51 -23.86 8.89
CA GLN A 24 -9.40 -22.72 8.98
C GLN A 24 -9.07 -21.87 7.77
N HIS A 25 -10.07 -21.65 6.94
CA HIS A 25 -10.08 -20.56 5.98
C HIS A 25 -9.75 -19.29 6.76
N ASN A 26 -8.46 -18.92 6.78
CA ASN A 26 -8.02 -17.68 7.38
C ASN A 26 -8.60 -16.61 6.46
N SER A 27 -9.70 -16.01 6.85
CA SER A 27 -10.27 -14.87 6.15
C SER A 27 -9.28 -13.72 6.29
N PHE A 28 -8.38 -13.61 5.32
CA PHE A 28 -7.42 -12.51 5.21
C PHE A 28 -8.17 -11.21 4.91
N THR A 29 -8.68 -10.56 5.94
CA THR A 29 -9.34 -9.27 5.83
C THR A 29 -8.30 -8.19 5.50
N LYS A 30 -8.66 -7.25 4.62
CA LYS A 30 -7.81 -6.10 4.32
C LYS A 30 -7.81 -5.13 5.49
N THR A 31 -6.80 -5.23 6.34
CA THR A 31 -6.53 -4.20 7.35
C THR A 31 -5.95 -2.99 6.63
N LYS A 32 -6.72 -1.89 6.63
CA LYS A 32 -6.27 -0.59 6.12
C LYS A 32 -5.18 -0.03 7.05
N VAL A 33 -4.25 0.76 6.54
CA VAL A 33 -3.30 1.47 7.41
C VAL A 33 -3.99 2.39 8.42
N ASP A 34 -3.36 2.52 9.59
CA ASP A 34 -3.83 3.34 10.71
C ASP A 34 -3.81 4.83 10.34
N SER A 35 -4.73 5.62 10.91
CA SER A 35 -4.85 7.06 10.63
C SER A 35 -3.64 7.87 11.10
N SER A 36 -2.96 7.43 12.17
CA SER A 36 -1.71 8.03 12.66
C SER A 36 -0.60 7.94 11.61
N PHE A 37 -0.44 6.76 10.99
CA PHE A 37 0.51 6.55 9.91
C PHE A 37 0.25 7.48 8.73
N VAL A 38 -1.02 7.62 8.32
CA VAL A 38 -1.42 8.54 7.24
C VAL A 38 -1.04 9.99 7.59
N GLN A 39 -1.20 10.39 8.84
CA GLN A 39 -0.81 11.72 9.31
C GLN A 39 0.71 11.92 9.27
N GLU A 40 1.50 10.91 9.63
CA GLU A 40 2.96 10.98 9.53
C GLU A 40 3.43 11.12 8.08
N VAL A 41 2.85 10.36 7.14
CA VAL A 41 3.14 10.53 5.71
C VAL A 41 2.76 11.94 5.25
N ARG A 42 1.60 12.45 5.67
CA ARG A 42 1.17 13.82 5.37
C ARG A 42 2.16 14.87 5.88
N ASN A 43 2.72 14.68 7.07
CA ASN A 43 3.72 15.59 7.63
C ASN A 43 5.02 15.60 6.82
N ILE A 44 5.38 14.47 6.20
CA ILE A 44 6.57 14.36 5.34
C ILE A 44 6.35 15.03 3.99
N VAL A 45 5.24 14.73 3.29
CA VAL A 45 5.07 15.16 1.89
C VAL A 45 4.24 16.43 1.71
N GLY A 46 3.47 16.84 2.72
CA GLY A 46 2.46 17.90 2.59
C GLY A 46 1.08 17.34 2.25
N ASN A 47 0.05 18.16 2.44
CA ASN A 47 -1.35 17.73 2.24
C ASN A 47 -1.70 17.57 0.76
N GLU A 48 -1.12 18.39 -0.10
CA GLU A 48 -1.30 18.39 -1.55
C GLU A 48 -0.62 17.19 -2.24
N ASN A 49 0.34 16.57 -1.57
CA ASN A 49 1.14 15.46 -2.09
C ASN A 49 0.73 14.11 -1.47
N LEU A 50 -0.49 14.00 -0.92
CA LEU A 50 -1.07 12.77 -0.40
C LEU A 50 -2.53 12.65 -0.84
N SER A 51 -2.96 11.44 -1.21
CA SER A 51 -4.35 11.18 -1.57
C SER A 51 -4.86 9.87 -0.99
N LEU A 52 -6.10 9.95 -0.51
CA LEU A 52 -6.94 8.84 -0.07
C LEU A 52 -8.20 8.72 -0.93
N SER A 53 -8.27 9.48 -2.04
CA SER A 53 -9.44 9.52 -2.92
C SER A 53 -9.65 8.15 -3.56
N PRO A 54 -10.86 7.56 -3.52
CA PRO A 54 -11.13 6.26 -4.13
C PRO A 54 -10.66 6.16 -5.58
N SER A 55 -10.96 7.19 -6.40
CA SER A 55 -10.58 7.20 -7.81
C SER A 55 -9.06 7.22 -8.03
N VAL A 56 -8.32 7.90 -7.15
CA VAL A 56 -6.85 7.91 -7.20
C VAL A 56 -6.30 6.55 -6.78
N LEU A 57 -6.82 5.98 -5.70
CA LEU A 57 -6.40 4.66 -5.21
C LEU A 57 -6.67 3.58 -6.27
N GLU A 58 -7.84 3.60 -6.92
CA GLU A 58 -8.19 2.71 -8.02
C GLU A 58 -7.23 2.87 -9.21
N ARG A 59 -6.93 4.10 -9.64
CA ARG A 59 -5.99 4.33 -10.74
C ARG A 59 -4.58 3.83 -10.42
N HIS A 60 -4.15 3.90 -9.16
CA HIS A 60 -2.86 3.36 -8.71
C HIS A 60 -2.95 1.87 -8.30
N GLY A 61 -4.11 1.24 -8.51
CA GLY A 61 -4.37 -0.17 -8.29
C GLY A 61 -4.18 -1.06 -9.51
N ARG A 62 -4.08 -0.47 -10.71
CA ARG A 62 -4.05 -1.15 -12.01
C ARG A 62 -3.05 -0.51 -12.95
N ASP A 63 -2.44 -1.34 -13.81
CA ASP A 63 -1.70 -0.88 -14.98
C ASP A 63 -2.57 -0.95 -16.24
N GLU A 64 -1.96 -0.93 -17.43
CA GLU A 64 -2.66 -1.02 -18.71
C GLU A 64 -2.90 -2.49 -19.14
N GLY A 65 -2.43 -3.46 -18.35
CA GLY A 65 -2.74 -4.87 -18.55
C GLY A 65 -4.22 -5.16 -18.35
N TYR A 66 -4.74 -6.11 -19.13
CA TYR A 66 -6.11 -6.58 -18.98
C TYR A 66 -6.15 -7.76 -18.01
N TYR A 67 -6.74 -7.53 -16.84
CA TYR A 67 -7.00 -8.56 -15.84
C TYR A 67 -8.48 -8.60 -15.49
N PRO A 68 -9.05 -9.78 -15.21
CA PRO A 68 -10.35 -9.89 -14.58
C PRO A 68 -10.47 -8.93 -13.39
N PHE A 69 -11.59 -8.19 -13.30
CA PHE A 69 -11.82 -7.09 -12.34
C PHE A 69 -11.52 -7.45 -10.87
N VAL A 70 -11.60 -8.74 -10.53
CA VAL A 70 -11.27 -9.33 -9.21
C VAL A 70 -9.80 -9.09 -8.80
N LEU A 71 -8.93 -8.66 -9.73
CA LEU A 71 -7.50 -8.42 -9.49
C LEU A 71 -7.15 -6.95 -9.21
N SER A 72 -8.10 -6.02 -9.30
CA SER A 72 -7.84 -4.62 -8.93
C SER A 72 -7.55 -4.52 -7.45
N SER A 73 -6.28 -4.26 -7.13
CA SER A 73 -5.77 -4.25 -5.76
C SER A 73 -5.26 -2.84 -5.41
N PRO A 74 -6.16 -1.91 -5.04
CA PRO A 74 -5.80 -0.52 -4.78
C PRO A 74 -4.96 -0.39 -3.50
N PRO A 75 -4.11 0.66 -3.41
CA PRO A 75 -3.42 1.05 -2.18
C PRO A 75 -4.39 1.42 -1.06
N ASP A 76 -3.85 1.63 0.14
CA ASP A 76 -4.55 2.40 1.17
C ASP A 76 -4.25 3.90 1.10
N VAL A 77 -3.04 4.27 0.63
CA VAL A 77 -2.57 5.67 0.48
C VAL A 77 -1.73 5.79 -0.79
N VAL A 78 -1.83 6.93 -1.48
CA VAL A 78 -0.87 7.38 -2.51
C VAL A 78 -0.19 8.65 -2.03
N ALA A 79 1.14 8.70 -2.12
CA ALA A 79 1.94 9.88 -1.81
C ALA A 79 2.86 10.24 -2.98
N TRP A 80 3.05 11.53 -3.24
CA TRP A 80 3.89 12.12 -4.29
C TRP A 80 5.11 12.85 -3.68
N PRO A 81 6.21 12.17 -3.36
CA PRO A 81 7.41 12.83 -2.82
C PRO A 81 8.00 13.85 -3.81
N SER A 82 8.20 15.10 -3.37
CA SER A 82 8.70 16.20 -4.22
C SER A 82 10.22 16.33 -4.23
N ASN A 83 10.92 15.64 -3.33
CA ASN A 83 12.38 15.64 -3.24
C ASN A 83 12.91 14.32 -2.66
N ILE A 84 14.22 14.13 -2.69
CA ILE A 84 14.90 12.92 -2.21
C ILE A 84 14.66 12.68 -0.72
N GLN A 85 14.64 13.74 0.09
CA GLN A 85 14.45 13.63 1.54
C GLN A 85 13.08 13.04 1.88
N HIS A 86 12.01 13.48 1.20
CA HIS A 86 10.67 12.91 1.36
C HIS A 86 10.66 11.41 1.05
N VAL A 87 11.37 10.96 0.01
CA VAL A 87 11.46 9.54 -0.34
C VAL A 87 12.16 8.76 0.77
N VAL A 88 13.30 9.26 1.25
CA VAL A 88 14.07 8.61 2.33
C VAL A 88 13.24 8.48 3.59
N ASP A 89 12.52 9.53 3.98
CA ASP A 89 11.72 9.54 5.21
C ASP A 89 10.49 8.64 5.11
N ILE A 90 9.82 8.59 3.96
CA ILE A 90 8.74 7.62 3.72
C ILE A 90 9.26 6.19 3.79
N ILE A 91 10.40 5.88 3.19
CA ILE A 91 10.98 4.53 3.22
C ILE A 91 11.28 4.11 4.66
N LYS A 92 11.90 5.00 5.45
CA LYS A 92 12.17 4.73 6.87
C LYS A 92 10.88 4.52 7.67
N LEU A 93 9.88 5.38 7.47
CA LEU A 93 8.59 5.26 8.14
C LEU A 93 7.92 3.91 7.83
N CYS A 94 7.83 3.56 6.54
CA CYS A 94 7.26 2.30 6.08
C CYS A 94 8.00 1.07 6.64
N TYR A 95 9.34 1.12 6.67
CA TYR A 95 10.17 0.08 7.26
C TYR A 95 9.86 -0.13 8.75
N HIS A 96 9.81 0.95 9.54
CA HIS A 96 9.53 0.85 10.98
C HIS A 96 8.07 0.42 11.27
N SER A 97 7.13 0.78 10.41
CA SER A 97 5.71 0.46 10.57
C SER A 97 5.29 -0.88 9.95
N ASN A 98 6.23 -1.65 9.34
CA ASN A 98 5.93 -2.86 8.57
C ASN A 98 4.87 -2.65 7.50
N VAL A 99 4.99 -1.53 6.79
CA VAL A 99 4.11 -1.19 5.68
C VAL A 99 4.90 -1.35 4.38
N PRO A 100 4.57 -2.33 3.50
CA PRO A 100 5.15 -2.41 2.16
C PRO A 100 4.97 -1.13 1.35
N ILE A 101 5.95 -0.90 0.47
CA ILE A 101 5.99 0.17 -0.52
C ILE A 101 5.88 -0.44 -1.92
N ILE A 102 4.97 0.05 -2.76
CA ILE A 102 4.97 -0.28 -4.20
C ILE A 102 5.33 0.97 -4.98
N PRO A 103 6.44 0.98 -5.72
CA PRO A 103 6.80 2.08 -6.59
C PRO A 103 5.83 2.16 -7.76
N PHE A 104 5.40 3.36 -8.11
CA PHE A 104 4.61 3.60 -9.32
C PHE A 104 5.35 4.63 -10.20
N GLY A 105 5.20 4.47 -11.51
CA GLY A 105 5.72 5.38 -12.53
C GLY A 105 4.57 6.09 -13.23
N THR A 106 4.26 5.67 -14.45
CA THR A 106 3.08 6.13 -15.22
C THR A 106 1.91 5.14 -15.18
N GLY A 107 2.14 3.92 -14.66
CA GLY A 107 1.15 2.84 -14.65
C GLY A 107 0.97 2.14 -15.99
N THR A 108 1.90 2.29 -16.93
CA THR A 108 1.81 1.70 -18.28
C THR A 108 2.34 0.27 -18.39
N GLY A 109 2.51 -0.43 -17.26
CA GLY A 109 2.85 -1.84 -17.27
C GLY A 109 1.73 -2.70 -17.86
N MET A 110 2.04 -3.95 -18.19
CA MET A 110 1.05 -4.92 -18.69
C MET A 110 1.13 -6.27 -17.98
N GLU A 111 1.83 -6.33 -16.84
CA GLU A 111 2.08 -7.59 -16.09
C GLU A 111 1.57 -7.53 -14.63
N GLY A 112 0.99 -6.40 -14.20
CA GLY A 112 0.34 -6.28 -12.90
C GLY A 112 1.32 -5.91 -11.78
N GLY A 113 2.54 -5.50 -12.12
CA GLY A 113 3.63 -5.22 -11.18
C GLY A 113 3.38 -4.10 -10.17
N ILE A 114 2.28 -3.34 -10.33
CA ILE A 114 1.89 -2.27 -9.40
C ILE A 114 0.67 -2.62 -8.54
N GLY A 115 0.11 -3.83 -8.64
CA GLY A 115 -1.00 -4.27 -7.78
C GLY A 115 -0.58 -4.41 -6.31
N ALA A 116 -1.42 -3.98 -5.35
CA ALA A 116 -1.20 -4.25 -3.91
C ALA A 116 -1.76 -5.61 -3.55
N LEU A 117 -1.13 -6.64 -4.10
CA LEU A 117 -1.50 -8.03 -3.90
C LEU A 117 -1.08 -8.48 -2.49
N ARG A 118 -1.89 -9.36 -1.89
CA ARG A 118 -1.46 -10.18 -0.75
C ARG A 118 -0.78 -11.43 -1.30
N VAL A 119 0.44 -11.70 -0.86
CA VAL A 119 1.16 -12.95 -1.10
C VAL A 119 1.30 -13.75 0.19
#